data_AF-A0A371PLV0-F1
#
_entry.id   AF-A0A371PLV0-F1
#
_cell.length_a   1.000
_cell.length_b   1.000
_cell.length_c   1.000
_cell.angle_alpha   90.00
_cell.angle_beta   90.00
_cell.angle_gamma   90.00
#
_symmetry.space_group_name_H-M   'P 1'
#
loop_
_entity.id
_entity.type
_entity.pdbx_description
1 polymer ?
#
loop_
_entity_poly.entity_id
_entity_poly.type
_entity_poly.pdbx_seq_one_letter_code
_entity_poly.pdbx_strand_id
1 'polypeptide(L)' 'MSDKEVKVVLSNKEGQLGFSFTRGGLREGAGRKAIGVTKKVSVTLPQELWDRLENDREENRLSRSEMMRLIIETYYADSH' A
#
# COMPACT_ATOMS: atom_id res chain seq x y z
N MET A 1 -26.24 26.21 0.07
CA MET A 1 -24.90 26.36 -0.51
C MET A 1 -23.99 25.39 0.24
N SER A 2 -23.35 24.43 -0.41
CA SER A 2 -22.59 23.37 0.29
C SER A 2 -21.12 23.78 0.33
N ASP A 3 -20.59 24.02 1.53
CA ASP A 3 -19.18 24.28 1.76
C ASP A 3 -18.37 23.02 1.44
N LYS A 4 -17.62 23.07 0.33
CA LYS A 4 -16.68 22.03 -0.04
C LYS A 4 -15.33 22.39 0.59
N GLU A 5 -14.93 21.67 1.62
CA GLU A 5 -13.56 21.76 2.15
C GLU A 5 -12.57 21.21 1.12
N VAL A 6 -11.69 22.09 0.64
CA VAL A 6 -10.63 21.74 -0.30
C VAL A 6 -9.33 21.60 0.48
N LYS A 7 -8.76 20.38 0.49
CA LYS A 7 -7.45 20.14 1.11
C LYS A 7 -6.34 20.57 0.16
N VAL A 8 -5.63 21.64 0.52
CA VAL A 8 -4.43 22.10 -0.17
C VAL A 8 -3.23 21.34 0.40
N VAL A 9 -2.45 20.67 -0.44
CA VAL A 9 -1.22 19.98 -0.04
C VAL A 9 -0.03 20.63 -0.75
N LEU A 10 1.04 20.88 0.00
CA LEU A 10 2.30 21.37 -0.55
C LEU A 10 2.96 20.22 -1.34
N SER A 11 3.05 20.38 -2.66
CA SER A 11 3.70 19.38 -3.52
C SER A 11 5.21 19.60 -3.46
N ASN A 12 5.96 18.56 -3.07
CA ASN A 12 7.41 18.65 -2.77
C ASN A 12 8.32 18.77 -4.01
N LYS A 13 7.90 19.50 -5.06
CA LYS A 13 8.78 19.99 -6.12
C LYS A 13 8.26 21.37 -6.58
N GLU A 14 9.05 22.40 -6.28
CA GLU A 14 8.97 23.73 -6.94
C GLU A 14 7.73 24.59 -6.63
N GLY A 15 7.23 24.56 -5.38
CA GLY A 15 6.29 25.60 -4.91
C GLY A 15 4.89 25.57 -5.52
N GLN A 16 4.54 24.49 -6.22
CA GLN A 16 3.21 24.32 -6.83
C GLN A 16 2.22 23.75 -5.80
N LEU A 17 1.07 24.41 -5.62
CA LEU A 17 -0.02 23.91 -4.77
C LEU A 17 -0.71 22.72 -5.46
N GLY A 18 -0.65 21.55 -4.82
CA GLY A 18 -1.34 20.35 -5.29
C GLY A 18 -2.71 20.24 -4.63
N PHE A 19 -3.78 20.30 -5.42
CA PHE A 19 -5.13 20.00 -4.95
C PHE A 19 -5.39 18.50 -5.09
N SER A 20 -5.53 17.78 -3.97
CA SER A 20 -5.88 16.36 -3.99
C SER A 20 -7.40 16.20 -3.86
N PHE A 21 -8.06 15.94 -4.99
CA PHE A 21 -9.48 15.57 -5.01
C PHE A 21 -9.61 14.06 -4.84
N THR A 22 -9.35 13.54 -3.64
CA THR A 22 -9.66 12.13 -3.35
C THR A 22 -11.17 11.92 -3.43
N ARG A 23 -11.63 11.07 -4.35
CA ARG A 23 -13.02 10.58 -4.35
C ARG A 23 -13.22 9.70 -3.11
N GLY A 24 -13.60 10.34 -2.00
CA GLY A 24 -13.81 9.73 -0.70
C GLY A 24 -13.57 10.79 0.38
N GLY A 25 -14.65 11.33 0.94
CA GLY A 25 -14.55 12.26 2.06
C GLY A 25 -14.06 11.54 3.31
N LEU A 26 -13.26 12.23 4.13
CA LEU A 26 -12.87 11.78 5.47
C LEU A 26 -14.14 11.76 6.34
N ARG A 27 -14.88 10.66 6.32
CA ARG A 27 -16.00 10.43 7.25
C ARG A 27 -15.50 9.54 8.37
N GLU A 28 -15.95 9.77 9.59
CA GLU A 28 -15.78 8.79 10.67
C GLU A 28 -16.31 7.43 10.19
N GLY A 29 -15.47 6.40 10.24
CA GLY A 29 -15.80 5.07 9.72
C GLY A 29 -15.57 4.86 8.21
N ALA A 30 -15.06 5.85 7.46
CA ALA A 30 -14.63 5.66 6.08
C ALA A 30 -13.25 4.97 6.03
N GLY A 31 -13.26 3.64 6.00
CA GLY A 31 -12.09 2.80 5.80
C GLY A 31 -12.42 1.34 6.09
N ARG A 32 -11.81 0.40 5.35
CA ARG A 32 -11.80 -1.00 5.82
C ARG A 32 -11.04 -1.02 7.16
N LYS A 33 -11.51 -1.81 8.15
CA LYS A 33 -10.78 -2.02 9.41
C LYS A 33 -9.32 -2.31 9.07
N ALA A 34 -8.41 -1.54 9.63
CA ALA A 34 -6.98 -1.76 9.43
C ALA A 34 -6.64 -3.15 9.97
N ILE A 35 -6.16 -4.05 9.10
CA ILE A 35 -5.72 -5.40 9.47
C ILE A 35 -4.49 -5.33 10.40
N GLY A 36 -3.78 -4.19 10.38
CA GLY A 36 -2.64 -3.89 11.23
C GLY A 36 -1.99 -2.57 10.80
N VAL A 37 -0.72 -2.39 11.18
CA VAL A 37 0.09 -1.22 10.79
C VAL A 37 0.79 -1.51 9.46
N THR A 38 0.52 -0.69 8.45
CA THR A 38 1.21 -0.77 7.15
C THR A 38 2.51 0.04 7.19
N LYS A 39 3.64 -0.59 6.90
CA LYS A 39 4.92 0.08 6.66
C LYS A 39 5.34 -0.11 5.20
N LYS A 40 5.78 0.96 4.53
CA LYS A 40 6.38 0.86 3.19
C LYS A 40 7.84 0.44 3.33
N VAL A 41 8.21 -0.61 2.63
CA VAL A 41 9.58 -1.13 2.60
C VAL A 41 10.07 -1.20 1.17
N SER A 42 11.36 -0.91 0.97
CA SER A 42 12.06 -1.15 -0.28
C SER A 42 12.88 -2.41 -0.12
N VAL A 43 12.73 -3.34 -1.04
CA VAL A 43 13.49 -4.61 -1.05
C VAL A 43 14.24 -4.69 -2.37
N THR A 44 15.51 -5.07 -2.29
CA THR A 44 16.36 -5.30 -3.46
C THR A 44 16.65 -6.79 -3.53
N LEU A 45 16.25 -7.43 -4.62
CA LEU A 45 16.49 -8.85 -4.91
C LEU A 45 17.08 -8.98 -6.32
N PRO A 46 17.83 -10.07 -6.60
CA PRO A 46 18.17 -10.46 -7.97
C PRO A 46 16.92 -10.56 -8.86
N GLN A 47 17.07 -10.25 -10.16
CA GLN A 47 15.98 -10.30 -11.13
C GLN A 47 15.30 -11.67 -11.16
N GLU A 48 16.07 -12.75 -11.13
CA GLU A 48 15.55 -14.12 -11.14
C GLU A 48 14.58 -14.39 -9.96
N LEU A 49 14.86 -13.83 -8.78
CA LEU A 49 13.95 -13.98 -7.64
C LEU A 49 12.70 -13.11 -7.80
N TRP A 50 12.81 -11.93 -8.40
CA TRP A 50 11.63 -11.13 -8.76
C TRP A 50 10.73 -11.88 -9.74
N ASP A 51 11.30 -12.49 -10.77
CA ASP A 51 10.54 -13.22 -11.78
C ASP A 51 9.80 -14.40 -11.14
N ARG A 52 10.45 -15.15 -10.24
CA ARG A 52 9.79 -16.23 -9.48
C ARG A 52 8.62 -15.71 -8.64
N LEU A 53 8.81 -14.61 -7.91
CA LEU A 53 7.74 -14.00 -7.10
C LEU A 53 6.57 -13.52 -7.97
N GLU A 54 6.82 -12.97 -9.16
CA GLU A 54 5.75 -12.54 -10.06
C GLU A 54 4.99 -13.73 -10.65
N ASN A 55 5.68 -14.81 -11.04
CA ASN A 55 5.04 -16.03 -11.53
C ASN A 55 4.15 -16.68 -10.47
N ASP A 56 4.67 -16.86 -9.25
CA ASP A 56 3.91 -17.43 -8.12
C ASP A 56 2.66 -16.58 -7.81
N ARG A 57 2.77 -15.27 -8.02
CA ARG A 57 1.68 -14.32 -7.76
C ARG A 57 0.58 -14.47 -8.80
N GLU A 58 0.95 -14.63 -10.07
CA GLU A 58 0.00 -14.85 -11.17
C GLU A 58 -0.75 -16.17 -10.99
N GLU A 59 -0.06 -17.23 -10.60
CA GLU A 59 -0.66 -18.54 -10.33
C GLU A 59 -1.66 -18.48 -9.16
N ASN A 60 -1.28 -17.82 -8.06
CA ASN A 60 -2.09 -17.75 -6.85
C ASN A 60 -3.07 -16.56 -6.81
N ARG A 61 -3.07 -15.69 -7.84
CA ARG A 61 -3.88 -14.46 -7.94
C ARG A 61 -3.76 -13.52 -6.72
N LEU A 62 -2.58 -13.47 -6.12
CA LEU A 62 -2.31 -12.63 -4.94
C LEU A 62 -1.86 -11.22 -5.36
N SER A 63 -1.97 -10.24 -4.46
CA SER A 63 -1.23 -8.99 -4.59
C SER A 63 0.21 -9.14 -4.09
N ARG A 64 1.11 -8.24 -4.52
CA ARG A 64 2.51 -8.23 -4.02
C ARG A 64 2.58 -8.10 -2.49
N SER A 65 1.71 -7.29 -1.89
CA SER A 65 1.66 -7.11 -0.44
C SER A 65 1.10 -8.32 0.30
N GLU A 66 0.19 -9.09 -0.30
CA GLU A 66 -0.30 -10.36 0.27
C GLU A 66 0.75 -11.45 0.23
N MET A 67 1.43 -11.61 -0.90
CA MET A 67 2.52 -12.57 -1.02
C MET A 67 3.66 -12.26 -0.03
N MET A 68 4.10 -11.00 0.04
CA MET A 68 5.14 -10.60 0.99
C MET A 68 4.70 -10.82 2.45
N ARG A 69 3.43 -10.59 2.76
CA ARG A 69 2.88 -10.87 4.09
C ARG A 69 2.94 -12.36 4.40
N LEU A 70 2.50 -13.22 3.48
CA LEU A 70 2.50 -14.67 3.66
C LEU A 70 3.93 -15.19 3.91
N ILE A 71 4.91 -14.74 3.12
CA ILE A 71 6.32 -15.13 3.30
C ILE A 71 6.81 -14.77 4.71
N ILE A 72 6.50 -13.55 5.17
CA ILE A 72 6.90 -13.09 6.51
C ILE A 72 6.18 -13.90 7.59
N GLU A 73 4.87 -14.12 7.47
CA GLU A 73 4.07 -14.88 8.42
C GLU A 73 4.56 -16.32 8.54
N THR A 74 4.82 -17.01 7.42
CA THR A 74 5.36 -18.37 7.40
C THR A 74 6.72 -18.44 8.10
N TYR A 75 7.64 -17.51 7.81
CA TYR A 75 8.96 -17.49 8.42
C TYR A 75 8.91 -17.40 9.96
N TYR A 76 8.01 -16.59 10.51
CA TYR A 76 7.85 -16.46 11.96
C TYR A 76 6.99 -17.57 12.58
N ALA A 77 6.09 -18.18 11.82
CA ALA A 77 5.30 -19.33 12.25
C ALA A 77 6.18 -20.59 12.45
N ASP A 78 7.14 -20.82 11.55
CA ASP A 78 8.07 -21.95 11.61
C ASP A 78 9.15 -21.79 12.70
N SER A 79 9.25 -20.61 13.32
CA SER A 79 10.21 -20.30 14.38
C SER A 79 9.66 -20.55 15.79
N HIS A 80 8.52 -21.24 15.92
CA HIS A 80 7.86 -21.67 17.18
C HIS A 80 7.58 -23.17 17.15
#